data_AF-A0A5D4K674-F1
#
_entry.id   AF-A0A5D4K674-F1
#
_cell.length_a   1.000
_cell.length_b   1.000
_cell.length_c   1.000
_cell.angle_alpha   90.00
_cell.angle_beta   90.00
_cell.angle_gamma   90.00
#
_symmetry.space_group_name_H-M   'P 1'
#
loop_
_entity.id
_entity.type
_entity.pdbx_description
1 polymer ?
#
loop_
_entity_poly.entity_id
_entity_poly.type
_entity_poly.pdbx_seq_one_letter_code
_entity_poly.pdbx_strand_id
1 'polypeptide(L)'
;MDELKNLRTLMKADTFRNHGFTSRMKNNIVNEINSKEVLSTKKRIKFAPVLSSIFAVASISAAVYYGGSELGIIENHSAETSIHYYNINIEKPSFLGNEFKFPAKVPFKVSDVKTTTRESPVGLMYTVTLIGEKKETLRLFFQSMNDSMENLTFAGEQFKAGNFEGYYSQEQLIEGNNDLKFKSSSMRWLEEEQKMYSLHYKPGESGRMLYKEELVKIAQSFR
;
A
#
# COMPACT_ATOMS: atom_id res chain seq x y z
N MET A 1 -19.18 74.64 15.32
CA MET A 1 -19.96 75.13 14.17
C MET A 1 -19.25 76.22 13.35
N ASP A 2 -18.01 76.62 13.67
CA ASP A 2 -17.32 77.74 12.97
C ASP A 2 -16.39 77.33 11.80
N GLU A 3 -15.92 76.09 11.70
CA GLU A 3 -15.02 75.69 10.60
C GLU A 3 -15.74 75.53 9.25
N LEU A 4 -16.99 75.06 9.27
CA LEU A 4 -17.82 74.92 8.08
C LEU A 4 -18.28 76.27 7.50
N LYS A 5 -18.42 77.29 8.35
CA LYS A 5 -18.69 78.67 7.89
C LYS A 5 -17.46 79.25 7.20
N ASN A 6 -16.26 78.93 7.68
CA ASN A 6 -15.00 79.39 7.10
C ASN A 6 -14.75 78.76 5.71
N LEU A 7 -14.97 77.45 5.56
CA LEU A 7 -14.83 76.76 4.27
C LEU A 7 -15.80 77.28 3.20
N ARG A 8 -17.04 77.56 3.61
CA ARG A 8 -18.11 78.06 2.73
C ARG A 8 -17.91 79.52 2.32
N THR A 9 -17.11 80.28 3.06
CA THR A 9 -16.72 81.65 2.70
C THR A 9 -15.55 81.64 1.72
N LEU A 10 -14.64 80.67 1.85
CA LEU A 10 -13.52 80.40 0.93
C LEU A 10 -13.98 79.88 -0.45
N MET A 11 -15.15 79.24 -0.52
CA MET A 11 -15.76 78.74 -1.76
C MET A 11 -16.78 79.68 -2.40
N LYS A 12 -16.95 80.91 -1.91
CA LYS A 12 -17.79 81.89 -2.61
C LYS A 12 -17.05 82.39 -3.85
N ALA A 13 -17.82 82.55 -4.91
CA ALA A 13 -17.42 82.75 -6.31
C ALA A 13 -16.45 83.93 -6.61
N ASP A 14 -16.03 84.71 -5.61
CA ASP A 14 -15.07 85.80 -5.79
C ASP A 14 -13.61 85.34 -5.84
N THR A 15 -13.27 84.16 -5.30
CA THR A 15 -11.89 83.64 -5.35
C THR A 15 -11.50 83.11 -6.73
N PHE A 16 -12.48 82.68 -7.53
CA PHE A 16 -12.25 82.11 -8.87
C PHE A 16 -12.48 83.12 -10.01
N ARG A 17 -13.00 84.32 -9.70
CA ARG A 17 -13.31 85.32 -10.73
C ARG A 17 -12.11 86.17 -11.14
N ASN A 18 -11.08 86.25 -10.29
CA ASN A 18 -9.87 87.08 -10.52
C ASN A 18 -8.59 86.31 -10.83
N HIS A 19 -8.61 84.97 -10.86
CA HIS A 19 -7.44 84.17 -11.20
C HIS A 19 -7.78 83.22 -12.35
N GLY A 20 -7.65 83.74 -13.57
CA GLY A 20 -7.68 82.93 -14.78
C GLY A 20 -6.60 81.85 -14.72
N PHE A 21 -6.94 80.63 -15.14
CA PHE A 21 -5.99 79.53 -15.27
C PHE A 21 -4.78 79.98 -16.08
N THR A 22 -3.64 80.16 -15.41
CA THR A 22 -2.41 80.58 -16.09
C THR A 22 -1.93 79.48 -17.04
N SER A 23 -1.24 79.85 -18.11
CA SER A 23 -0.71 78.94 -19.13
C SER A 23 0.16 77.82 -18.53
N ARG A 24 0.79 78.07 -17.37
CA ARG A 24 1.51 77.07 -16.57
C ARG A 24 0.61 75.96 -16.02
N MET A 25 -0.56 76.32 -15.49
CA MET A 25 -1.50 75.37 -14.91
C MET A 25 -2.12 74.49 -16.02
N LYS A 26 -2.41 75.09 -17.18
CA LYS A 26 -2.84 74.36 -18.38
C LYS A 26 -1.75 73.39 -18.89
N ASN A 27 -0.49 73.83 -18.94
CA ASN A 27 0.61 72.98 -19.38
C ASN A 27 0.93 71.85 -18.38
N ASN A 28 0.76 72.08 -17.07
CA ASN A 28 0.90 71.01 -16.08
C ASN A 28 -0.18 69.94 -16.24
N ILE A 29 -1.45 70.34 -16.43
CA ILE A 29 -2.54 69.40 -16.67
C ILE A 29 -2.33 68.62 -17.98
N VAL A 30 -1.89 69.29 -19.05
CA VAL A 30 -1.59 68.61 -20.33
C VAL A 30 -0.39 67.66 -20.20
N ASN A 31 0.64 68.03 -19.44
CA ASN A 31 1.77 67.14 -19.16
C ASN A 31 1.39 65.95 -18.29
N GLU A 32 0.45 66.12 -17.36
CA GLU A 32 -0.04 65.05 -16.48
C GLU A 32 -0.98 64.08 -17.23
N ILE A 33 -1.78 64.59 -18.17
CA ILE A 33 -2.60 63.76 -19.07
C ILE A 33 -1.73 63.02 -20.10
N ASN A 34 -0.67 63.65 -20.61
CA ASN A 34 0.24 63.05 -21.59
C ASN A 34 1.37 62.25 -20.96
N SER A 35 1.63 62.38 -19.65
CA SER A 35 2.50 61.46 -18.93
C SER A 35 1.76 60.13 -18.83
N LYS A 36 2.07 59.23 -19.75
CA LYS A 36 1.81 57.80 -19.56
C LYS A 36 2.54 57.39 -18.30
N GLU A 37 1.86 57.46 -17.16
CA GLU A 37 2.20 56.64 -16.01
C GLU A 37 2.22 55.21 -16.53
N VAL A 38 3.44 54.69 -16.69
CA VAL A 38 3.66 53.25 -16.81
C VAL A 38 3.24 52.71 -15.46
N LEU A 39 1.95 52.40 -15.34
CA LEU A 39 1.37 51.65 -14.24
C LEU A 39 2.18 50.37 -14.15
N SER A 40 3.14 50.39 -13.22
CA SER A 40 3.92 49.24 -12.79
C SER A 40 2.91 48.17 -12.44
N THR A 41 2.74 47.25 -13.37
CA THR A 41 1.81 46.15 -13.24
C THR A 41 2.35 45.34 -12.08
N LYS A 42 1.64 45.40 -10.94
CA LYS A 42 1.79 44.50 -9.79
C LYS A 42 2.37 43.19 -10.28
N LYS A 43 3.60 42.85 -9.85
CA LYS A 43 4.26 41.57 -10.09
C LYS A 43 3.22 40.47 -9.83
N ARG A 44 2.57 39.97 -10.90
CA ARG A 44 1.74 38.78 -10.82
C ARG A 44 2.70 37.67 -10.47
N ILE A 45 2.62 37.22 -9.23
CA ILE A 45 3.36 36.10 -8.68
C ILE A 45 3.16 34.93 -9.66
N LYS A 46 4.19 34.64 -10.47
CA LYS A 46 4.21 33.58 -11.49
C LYS A 46 4.21 32.17 -10.87
N PHE A 47 3.86 32.04 -9.59
CA PHE A 47 3.75 30.75 -8.90
C PHE A 47 2.34 30.16 -8.98
N ALA A 48 1.32 30.92 -9.38
CA ALA A 48 -0.05 30.40 -9.52
C ALA A 48 -0.18 29.15 -10.42
N PRO A 49 0.44 29.08 -11.62
CA PRO A 49 0.35 27.86 -12.43
C PRO A 49 1.14 26.70 -11.84
N VAL A 50 2.25 26.98 -11.12
CA VAL A 50 3.10 25.98 -10.48
C VAL A 50 2.45 25.39 -9.23
N LEU A 51 1.77 26.21 -8.41
CA LEU A 51 0.98 25.71 -7.29
C LEU A 51 -0.23 24.88 -7.76
N SER A 52 -0.87 25.29 -8.85
CA SER A 52 -2.00 24.55 -9.44
C SER A 52 -1.57 23.17 -9.94
N SER A 53 -0.43 23.06 -10.62
CA SER A 53 0.08 21.76 -11.09
C SER A 53 0.52 20.87 -9.93
N ILE A 54 1.18 21.40 -8.90
CA ILE A 54 1.53 20.64 -7.69
C ILE A 54 0.27 20.14 -6.98
N PHE A 55 -0.76 20.98 -6.88
CA PHE A 55 -2.03 20.60 -6.26
C PHE A 55 -2.78 19.55 -7.07
N ALA A 56 -2.79 19.67 -8.40
CA ALA A 56 -3.38 18.66 -9.29
C ALA A 56 -2.65 17.32 -9.19
N VAL A 57 -1.30 17.33 -9.20
CA VAL A 57 -0.50 16.11 -9.03
C VAL A 57 -0.73 15.50 -7.64
N ALA A 58 -0.72 16.30 -6.58
CA ALA A 58 -1.00 15.82 -5.22
C ALA A 58 -2.41 15.23 -5.09
N SER A 59 -3.41 15.84 -5.75
CA SER A 59 -4.79 15.36 -5.75
C SER A 59 -4.94 14.07 -6.54
N ILE A 60 -4.26 13.93 -7.69
CA ILE A 60 -4.23 12.70 -8.48
C ILE A 60 -3.49 11.61 -7.70
N SER A 61 -2.35 11.91 -7.06
CA SER A 61 -1.63 10.97 -6.21
C SER A 61 -2.48 10.52 -5.01
N ALA A 62 -3.21 11.43 -4.36
CA ALA A 62 -4.14 11.08 -3.29
C ALA A 62 -5.30 10.23 -3.82
N ALA A 63 -5.90 10.58 -4.96
CA ALA A 63 -6.99 9.82 -5.55
C ALA A 63 -6.55 8.43 -6.03
N VAL A 64 -5.34 8.29 -6.58
CA VAL A 64 -4.74 6.99 -6.94
C VAL A 64 -4.38 6.19 -5.69
N TYR A 65 -3.91 6.83 -4.63
CA TYR A 65 -3.59 6.15 -3.37
C TYR A 65 -4.84 5.67 -2.63
N TYR A 66 -5.82 6.54 -2.41
CA TYR A 66 -7.07 6.19 -1.74
C TYR A 66 -7.96 5.32 -2.64
N GLY A 67 -8.12 5.67 -3.91
CA GLY A 67 -8.88 4.86 -4.87
C GLY A 67 -8.20 3.52 -5.19
N GLY A 68 -6.87 3.48 -5.26
CA GLY A 68 -6.11 2.24 -5.43
C GLY A 68 -6.10 1.36 -4.18
N SER A 69 -6.17 1.95 -2.98
CA SER A 69 -6.32 1.22 -1.72
C SER A 69 -7.73 0.64 -1.55
N GLU A 70 -8.78 1.32 -2.02
CA GLU A 70 -10.16 0.80 -1.99
C GLU A 70 -10.41 -0.26 -3.08
N LEU A 71 -9.70 -0.17 -4.21
CA LEU A 71 -9.75 -1.16 -5.30
C LEU A 71 -8.78 -2.33 -5.12
N GLY A 72 -8.01 -2.37 -4.02
CA GLY A 72 -7.05 -3.45 -3.73
C GLY A 72 -5.84 -3.51 -4.68
N ILE A 73 -5.58 -2.46 -5.45
CA ILE A 73 -4.44 -2.36 -6.38
C ILE A 73 -3.16 -1.94 -5.64
N ILE A 74 -3.31 -1.19 -4.55
CA ILE A 74 -2.22 -0.82 -3.66
C ILE A 74 -2.42 -1.57 -2.35
N GLU A 75 -1.67 -2.65 -2.16
CA GLU A 75 -1.57 -3.35 -0.88
C GLU A 75 -0.95 -2.39 0.14
N ASN A 76 -1.81 -1.65 0.85
CA ASN A 76 -1.44 -0.94 2.06
C ASN A 76 -1.20 -1.95 3.19
N HIS A 77 -0.15 -2.75 3.05
CA HIS A 77 0.44 -3.43 4.19
C HIS A 77 1.13 -2.36 5.01
N SER A 78 0.44 -1.90 6.05
CA SER A 78 1.01 -0.99 7.05
C SER A 78 2.40 -1.47 7.44
N ALA A 79 3.39 -0.64 7.12
CA ALA A 79 4.77 -0.81 7.51
C ALA A 79 4.85 -0.70 9.04
N GLU A 80 4.72 -1.81 9.76
CA GLU A 80 5.32 -2.09 11.07
C GLU A 80 4.67 -3.31 11.72
N THR A 81 5.21 -4.48 11.39
CA THR A 81 5.62 -5.48 12.38
C THR A 81 6.32 -6.55 11.58
N SER A 82 7.65 -6.56 11.58
CA SER A 82 8.38 -7.70 11.01
C SER A 82 7.91 -8.96 11.73
N ILE A 83 7.43 -9.96 10.97
CA ILE A 83 7.10 -11.26 11.54
C ILE A 83 8.39 -11.82 12.16
N HIS A 84 8.37 -12.12 13.46
CA HIS A 84 9.48 -12.78 14.12
C HIS A 84 9.44 -14.27 13.77
N TYR A 85 10.57 -14.78 13.28
CA TYR A 85 10.70 -16.19 12.92
C TYR A 85 11.48 -16.93 14.00
N TYR A 86 10.90 -18.03 14.47
CA TYR A 86 11.50 -18.97 15.40
C TYR A 86 12.16 -20.10 14.61
N ASN A 87 13.35 -20.51 15.04
CA ASN A 87 13.96 -21.73 14.52
C ASN A 87 13.17 -22.94 15.01
N ILE A 88 12.93 -23.89 14.11
CA ILE A 88 12.37 -25.18 14.50
C ILE A 88 13.49 -26.02 15.12
N ASN A 89 13.36 -26.31 16.42
CA ASN A 89 14.24 -27.24 17.15
C ASN A 89 13.68 -28.69 17.15
N ILE A 90 12.81 -29.00 16.18
CA ILE A 90 12.23 -30.33 16.00
C ILE A 90 13.02 -31.00 14.88
N GLU A 91 13.55 -32.19 15.15
CA GLU A 91 14.18 -33.00 14.10
C GLU A 91 13.17 -33.34 13.02
N LYS A 92 13.63 -33.40 11.77
CA LYS A 92 12.80 -33.85 10.64
C LYS A 92 12.17 -35.21 11.01
N PRO A 93 10.84 -35.36 10.96
CA PRO A 93 10.22 -36.62 11.34
C PRO A 93 10.77 -37.77 10.51
N SER A 94 11.14 -38.88 11.15
CA SER A 94 11.85 -40.00 10.49
C SER A 94 11.04 -40.70 9.40
N PHE A 95 9.72 -40.65 9.46
CA PHE A 95 8.85 -41.16 8.39
C PHE A 95 8.90 -40.29 7.13
N LEU A 96 9.36 -39.04 7.24
CA LEU A 96 9.61 -38.18 6.10
C LEU A 96 10.92 -38.63 5.48
N GLY A 97 10.86 -39.17 4.27
CA GLY A 97 12.04 -39.66 3.56
C GLY A 97 13.12 -38.58 3.35
N ASN A 98 14.30 -39.00 2.91
CA ASN A 98 15.44 -38.09 2.66
C ASN A 98 15.20 -37.14 1.49
N GLU A 99 14.26 -37.49 0.62
CA GLU A 99 13.86 -36.74 -0.55
C GLU A 99 13.06 -35.46 -0.24
N PHE A 100 12.48 -35.34 0.96
CA PHE A 100 11.70 -34.19 1.39
C PHE A 100 12.46 -33.29 2.36
N LYS A 101 12.39 -31.99 2.08
CA LYS A 101 12.93 -30.93 2.92
C LYS A 101 11.96 -30.58 4.05
N PHE A 102 12.49 -30.06 5.15
CA PHE A 102 11.68 -29.62 6.30
C PHE A 102 11.99 -28.14 6.64
N PRO A 103 10.99 -27.31 7.01
CA PRO A 103 11.24 -25.91 7.30
C PRO A 103 12.20 -25.75 8.47
N ALA A 104 13.16 -24.84 8.33
CA ALA A 104 14.03 -24.43 9.44
C ALA A 104 13.39 -23.35 10.31
N LYS A 105 12.42 -22.59 9.79
CA LYS A 105 11.84 -21.42 10.44
C LYS A 105 10.32 -21.36 10.34
N VAL A 106 9.69 -20.86 11.39
CA VAL A 106 8.23 -20.65 11.49
C VAL A 106 7.88 -19.36 12.22
N PRO A 107 6.69 -18.78 12.01
CA PRO A 107 6.35 -17.46 12.54
C PRO A 107 5.77 -17.48 13.98
N PHE A 108 5.83 -18.63 14.64
CA PHE A 108 5.36 -18.82 16.02
C PHE A 108 6.22 -19.87 16.72
N LYS A 109 6.21 -19.84 18.06
CA LYS A 109 6.86 -20.86 18.88
C LYS A 109 6.02 -22.13 18.86
N VAL A 110 6.61 -23.24 18.39
CA VAL A 110 5.92 -24.53 18.26
C VAL A 110 5.74 -25.15 19.65
N SER A 111 4.50 -25.51 19.98
CA SER A 111 4.10 -26.17 21.22
C SER A 111 3.83 -27.66 21.03
N ASP A 112 3.31 -28.05 19.86
CA ASP A 112 2.96 -29.44 19.54
C ASP A 112 3.15 -29.73 18.04
N VAL A 113 3.37 -31.01 17.71
CA VAL A 113 3.58 -31.51 16.35
C VAL A 113 2.74 -32.75 16.12
N LYS A 114 1.90 -32.71 15.07
CA LYS A 114 1.07 -33.85 14.68
C LYS A 114 1.42 -34.31 13.30
N THR A 115 1.49 -35.62 13.11
CA THR A 115 1.92 -36.21 11.85
C THR A 115 0.94 -37.27 11.41
N THR A 116 0.56 -37.22 10.13
CA THR A 116 -0.36 -38.19 9.54
C THR A 116 0.08 -38.52 8.13
N THR A 117 -0.01 -39.79 7.77
CA THR A 117 0.26 -40.29 6.42
C THR A 117 -1.03 -40.82 5.82
N ARG A 118 -1.28 -40.52 4.54
CA ARG A 118 -2.47 -40.98 3.82
C ARG A 118 -2.10 -41.40 2.41
N GLU A 119 -2.68 -42.49 1.94
CA GLU A 119 -2.64 -42.83 0.52
C GLU A 119 -3.56 -41.91 -0.29
N SER A 120 -3.01 -41.32 -1.34
CA SER A 120 -3.71 -40.50 -2.32
C SER A 120 -3.60 -41.16 -3.69
N PRO A 121 -4.55 -40.92 -4.63
CA PRO A 121 -4.52 -41.54 -5.95
C PRO A 121 -3.20 -41.34 -6.73
N VAL A 122 -2.43 -40.31 -6.39
CA VAL A 122 -1.17 -39.95 -7.08
C VAL A 122 0.09 -40.31 -6.28
N GLY A 123 -0.06 -40.98 -5.13
CA GLY A 123 1.07 -41.41 -4.29
C GLY A 123 0.83 -41.19 -2.80
N LEU A 124 1.81 -41.57 -1.98
CA LEU A 124 1.75 -41.38 -0.54
C LEU A 124 1.86 -39.88 -0.19
N MET A 125 0.95 -39.40 0.66
CA MET A 125 0.90 -38.03 1.12
C MET A 125 1.23 -37.96 2.61
N TYR A 126 2.27 -37.21 2.94
CA TYR A 126 2.67 -36.94 4.31
C TYR A 126 2.17 -35.58 4.74
N THR A 127 1.62 -35.50 5.95
CA THR A 127 1.21 -34.25 6.56
C THR A 127 1.92 -34.07 7.89
N VAL A 128 2.56 -32.91 8.07
CA VAL A 128 3.09 -32.45 9.35
C VAL A 128 2.35 -31.19 9.74
N THR A 129 1.74 -31.19 10.92
CA THR A 129 1.04 -30.03 11.48
C THR A 129 1.84 -29.50 12.66
N LEU A 130 2.37 -28.29 12.51
CA LEU A 130 2.99 -27.54 13.59
C LEU A 130 1.93 -26.68 14.27
N ILE A 131 1.84 -26.77 15.59
CA ILE A 131 0.85 -26.06 16.41
C ILE A 131 1.59 -25.06 17.29
N GLY A 132 1.13 -23.81 17.31
CA GLY A 132 1.67 -22.74 18.14
C GLY A 132 1.03 -22.64 19.52
N GLU A 133 1.63 -21.85 20.40
CA GLU A 133 1.11 -21.59 21.76
C GLU A 133 -0.27 -20.90 21.73
N LYS A 134 -0.57 -20.06 20.72
CA LYS A 134 -1.89 -19.42 20.55
C LYS A 134 -2.77 -20.17 19.55
N LYS A 135 -2.58 -21.49 19.44
CA LYS A 135 -3.32 -22.36 18.52
C LYS A 135 -3.18 -21.96 17.05
N GLU A 136 -2.13 -21.23 16.68
CA GLU A 136 -1.75 -21.08 15.28
C GLU A 136 -1.43 -22.46 14.70
N THR A 137 -1.80 -22.72 13.45
CA THR A 137 -1.48 -24.00 12.82
C THR A 137 -0.83 -23.78 11.48
N LEU A 138 0.33 -24.38 11.27
CA LEU A 138 0.98 -24.49 9.97
C LEU A 138 0.98 -25.97 9.56
N ARG A 139 0.18 -26.31 8.56
CA ARG A 139 0.15 -27.65 7.97
C ARG A 139 1.08 -27.69 6.76
N LEU A 140 2.01 -28.62 6.79
CA LEU A 140 2.96 -28.93 5.75
C LEU A 140 2.50 -30.22 5.08
N PHE A 141 2.29 -30.17 3.78
CA PHE A 141 1.94 -31.32 2.97
C PHE A 141 3.08 -31.64 2.02
N PHE A 142 3.45 -32.92 1.98
CA PHE A 142 4.51 -33.46 1.14
C PHE A 142 3.97 -34.63 0.36
N GLN A 143 4.16 -34.62 -0.95
CA GLN A 143 3.73 -35.71 -1.80
C GLN A 143 4.73 -35.93 -2.93
N SER A 144 5.12 -37.19 -3.12
CA SER A 144 5.84 -37.63 -4.30
C SER A 144 4.81 -38.15 -5.29
N MET A 145 4.87 -37.63 -6.52
CA MET A 145 3.98 -38.00 -7.60
C MET A 145 4.66 -39.03 -8.49
N ASN A 146 3.92 -40.08 -8.86
CA ASN A 146 4.46 -41.17 -9.67
C ASN A 146 4.73 -40.76 -11.13
N ASP A 147 3.98 -39.79 -11.66
CA ASP A 147 4.13 -39.27 -13.02
C ASP A 147 4.35 -37.74 -12.98
N SER A 148 5.09 -37.19 -13.95
CA SER A 148 5.15 -35.74 -14.13
C SER A 148 3.77 -35.25 -14.55
N MET A 149 3.11 -34.49 -13.68
CA MET A 149 1.79 -33.95 -14.02
C MET A 149 1.97 -32.63 -14.79
N GLU A 150 2.11 -32.75 -16.11
CA GLU A 150 2.15 -31.62 -17.05
C GLU A 150 0.88 -30.72 -17.00
N ASN A 151 -0.16 -31.12 -16.27
CA ASN A 151 -1.47 -30.45 -16.25
C ASN A 151 -2.01 -30.08 -14.85
N LEU A 152 -1.16 -29.95 -13.82
CA LEU A 152 -1.61 -29.42 -12.53
C LEU A 152 -1.90 -27.92 -12.63
N THR A 153 -3.17 -27.58 -12.73
CA THR A 153 -3.63 -26.19 -12.56
C THR A 153 -3.83 -25.91 -11.09
N PHE A 154 -3.00 -25.03 -10.54
CA PHE A 154 -3.19 -24.53 -9.19
C PHE A 154 -3.94 -23.20 -9.23
N ALA A 155 -4.99 -23.09 -8.42
CA ALA A 155 -5.68 -21.82 -8.24
C ALA A 155 -4.88 -20.92 -7.29
N GLY A 156 -4.74 -19.65 -7.67
CA GLY A 156 -4.06 -18.65 -6.85
C GLY A 156 -3.19 -17.71 -7.66
N GLU A 157 -2.61 -16.75 -6.96
CA GLU A 157 -1.59 -15.86 -7.49
C GLU A 157 -0.26 -16.60 -7.65
N GLN A 158 0.33 -16.56 -8.83
CA GLN A 158 1.64 -17.16 -9.07
C GLN A 158 2.74 -16.43 -8.31
N PHE A 159 3.75 -17.15 -7.84
CA PHE A 159 4.94 -16.58 -7.26
C PHE A 159 6.19 -17.29 -7.76
N LYS A 160 7.28 -16.52 -7.84
CA LYS A 160 8.62 -17.03 -8.14
C LYS A 160 9.61 -16.44 -7.14
N ALA A 161 10.36 -17.30 -6.47
CA ALA A 161 11.29 -16.91 -5.43
C ALA A 161 12.54 -17.80 -5.49
N GLY A 162 13.63 -17.30 -6.07
CA GLY A 162 14.81 -18.13 -6.35
C GLY A 162 14.46 -19.27 -7.32
N ASN A 163 14.69 -20.51 -6.88
CA ASN A 163 14.39 -21.72 -7.66
C ASN A 163 12.97 -22.27 -7.40
N PHE A 164 12.16 -21.57 -6.58
CA PHE A 164 10.80 -21.99 -6.28
C PHE A 164 9.81 -21.25 -7.17
N GLU A 165 8.91 -22.00 -7.79
CA GLU A 165 7.77 -21.47 -8.51
C GLU A 165 6.50 -22.17 -8.05
N GLY A 166 5.46 -21.40 -7.77
CA GLY A 166 4.24 -21.94 -7.21
C GLY A 166 3.10 -20.94 -7.16
N TYR A 167 2.11 -21.27 -6.35
CA TYR A 167 0.86 -20.54 -6.25
C TYR A 167 0.52 -20.24 -4.80
N TYR A 168 0.01 -19.03 -4.59
CA TYR A 168 -0.44 -18.51 -3.31
C TYR A 168 -1.94 -18.24 -3.38
N SER A 169 -2.66 -18.58 -2.32
CA SER A 169 -4.09 -18.30 -2.23
C SER A 169 -4.50 -18.00 -0.79
N GLN A 170 -5.59 -17.25 -0.65
CA GLN A 170 -6.19 -16.92 0.64
C GLN A 170 -7.67 -17.25 0.62
N GLU A 171 -8.14 -17.85 1.72
CA GLU A 171 -9.57 -18.04 1.96
C GLU A 171 -10.10 -16.81 2.70
N GLN A 172 -11.08 -16.13 2.10
CA GLN A 172 -11.79 -15.01 2.70
C GLN A 172 -13.15 -15.48 3.21
N LEU A 173 -13.59 -14.94 4.35
CA LEU A 173 -14.91 -15.14 4.91
C LEU A 173 -15.58 -13.78 5.10
N ILE A 174 -16.84 -13.68 4.69
CA ILE A 174 -17.66 -12.50 4.88
C ILE A 174 -18.37 -12.65 6.23
N GLU A 175 -18.02 -11.82 7.21
CA GLU A 175 -18.77 -11.70 8.46
C GLU A 175 -19.90 -10.69 8.32
N GLY A 176 -20.93 -10.80 9.19
CA GLY A 176 -22.28 -10.23 9.09
C GLY A 176 -22.47 -8.72 8.84
N ASN A 177 -21.41 -7.97 8.53
CA ASN A 177 -21.40 -6.57 8.10
C ASN A 177 -20.65 -6.33 6.78
N ASN A 178 -20.43 -7.36 5.94
CA ASN A 178 -19.57 -7.29 4.75
C ASN A 178 -18.07 -7.05 5.05
N ASP A 179 -17.65 -7.24 6.30
CA ASP A 179 -16.23 -7.22 6.65
C ASP A 179 -15.56 -8.50 6.13
N LEU A 180 -14.62 -8.33 5.19
CA LEU A 180 -13.79 -9.41 4.66
C LEU A 180 -12.71 -9.75 5.69
N LYS A 181 -12.81 -10.95 6.27
CA LYS A 181 -11.74 -11.50 7.13
C LYS A 181 -11.07 -12.69 6.45
N PHE A 182 -9.75 -12.65 6.44
CA PHE A 182 -8.95 -13.78 5.99
C PHE A 182 -8.98 -14.90 7.04
N LYS A 183 -9.32 -16.11 6.60
CA LYS A 183 -9.43 -17.30 7.46
C LYS A 183 -8.18 -18.17 7.42
N SER A 184 -7.58 -18.29 6.25
CA SER A 184 -6.34 -19.03 6.04
C SER A 184 -5.60 -18.54 4.82
N SER A 185 -4.30 -18.78 4.83
CA SER A 185 -3.43 -18.60 3.66
C SER A 185 -2.78 -19.93 3.31
N SER A 186 -2.64 -20.18 2.03
CA SER A 186 -2.01 -21.38 1.51
C SER A 186 -1.01 -21.06 0.42
N MET A 187 0.04 -21.85 0.37
CA MET A 187 1.06 -21.82 -0.66
C MET A 187 1.31 -23.23 -1.15
N ARG A 188 1.55 -23.40 -2.45
CA ARG A 188 1.87 -24.69 -3.04
C ARG A 188 2.91 -24.51 -4.13
N TRP A 189 3.90 -25.38 -4.18
CA TRP A 189 4.92 -25.38 -5.22
C TRP A 189 5.32 -26.80 -5.58
N LEU A 190 5.98 -26.91 -6.73
CA LEU A 190 6.58 -28.13 -7.21
C LEU A 190 8.10 -27.98 -7.17
N GLU A 191 8.80 -29.04 -6.75
CA GLU A 191 10.24 -29.19 -6.93
C GLU A 191 10.50 -30.42 -7.79
N GLU A 192 11.49 -30.32 -8.68
CA GLU A 192 11.94 -31.44 -9.53
C GLU A 192 10.79 -32.11 -10.31
N GLU A 193 9.74 -31.36 -10.62
CA GLU A 193 8.53 -31.78 -11.36
C GLU A 193 7.69 -32.91 -10.73
N GLN A 194 8.17 -33.54 -9.66
CA GLN A 194 7.55 -34.74 -9.05
C GLN A 194 7.32 -34.60 -7.54
N LYS A 195 7.85 -33.57 -6.89
CA LYS A 195 7.66 -33.34 -5.45
C LYS A 195 6.75 -32.14 -5.23
N MET A 196 5.55 -32.41 -4.72
CA MET A 196 4.61 -31.37 -4.34
C MET A 196 4.77 -31.01 -2.87
N TYR A 197 4.93 -29.72 -2.62
CA TYR A 197 4.93 -29.12 -1.29
C TYR A 197 3.73 -28.20 -1.16
N SER A 198 3.07 -28.21 -0.01
CA SER A 198 2.05 -27.20 0.31
C SER A 198 2.11 -26.78 1.77
N LEU A 199 1.99 -25.47 1.98
CA LEU A 199 1.80 -24.83 3.27
C LEU A 199 0.35 -24.40 3.39
N HIS A 200 -0.25 -24.66 4.54
CA HIS A 200 -1.56 -24.12 4.89
C HIS A 200 -1.52 -23.56 6.31
N TYR A 201 -1.69 -22.25 6.44
CA TYR A 201 -1.64 -21.53 7.69
C TYR A 201 -3.03 -21.12 8.17
N LYS A 202 -3.27 -21.25 9.48
CA LYS A 202 -4.41 -20.66 10.18
C LYS A 202 -3.90 -19.84 11.38
N PRO A 203 -4.42 -18.62 11.58
CA PRO A 203 -3.92 -17.70 12.59
C PRO A 203 -4.28 -18.07 14.02
N GLY A 204 -5.23 -18.99 14.26
CA GLY A 204 -5.66 -19.35 15.61
C GLY A 204 -6.11 -18.13 16.43
N GLU A 205 -5.72 -18.09 17.70
CA GLU A 205 -5.99 -16.97 18.61
C GLU A 205 -5.03 -15.79 18.43
N SER A 206 -3.95 -15.94 17.66
CA SER A 206 -3.03 -14.83 17.37
C SER A 206 -3.69 -13.71 16.57
N GLY A 207 -4.74 -14.04 15.80
CA GLY A 207 -5.40 -13.13 14.86
C GLY A 207 -4.51 -12.64 13.70
N ARG A 208 -3.24 -13.05 13.67
CA ARG A 208 -2.24 -12.55 12.73
C ARG A 208 -2.14 -13.48 11.52
N MET A 209 -2.51 -12.95 10.36
CA MET A 209 -2.38 -13.66 9.09
C MET A 209 -0.95 -13.63 8.56
N LEU A 210 -0.59 -14.69 7.83
CA LEU A 210 0.61 -14.72 7.00
C LEU A 210 0.20 -14.42 5.56
N TYR A 211 0.86 -13.45 4.94
CA TYR A 211 0.65 -13.11 3.55
C TYR A 211 1.70 -13.82 2.69
N LYS A 212 1.65 -13.53 1.38
CA LYS A 212 2.48 -14.17 0.37
C LYS A 212 3.96 -14.11 0.73
N GLU A 213 4.47 -12.93 1.08
CA GLU A 213 5.90 -12.75 1.39
C GLU A 213 6.37 -13.59 2.57
N GLU A 214 5.56 -13.75 3.61
CA GLU A 214 5.95 -14.51 4.79
C GLU A 214 5.87 -16.00 4.57
N LEU A 215 4.88 -16.47 3.80
CA LEU A 215 4.86 -17.87 3.34
C LEU A 215 6.04 -18.18 2.42
N VAL A 216 6.45 -17.26 1.54
CA VAL A 216 7.66 -17.42 0.71
C VAL A 216 8.90 -17.55 1.60
N LYS A 217 9.05 -16.70 2.63
CA LYS A 217 10.19 -16.79 3.56
C LYS A 217 10.23 -18.12 4.31
N ILE A 218 9.07 -18.66 4.67
CA ILE A 218 8.97 -20.00 5.29
C ILE A 218 9.39 -21.07 4.28
N ALA A 219 8.86 -21.04 3.05
CA ALA A 219 9.20 -21.99 1.98
C ALA A 219 10.70 -21.98 1.66
N GLN A 220 11.33 -20.80 1.59
CA GLN A 220 12.78 -20.66 1.38
C GLN A 220 13.63 -21.21 2.54
N SER A 221 13.04 -21.40 3.72
CA SER A 221 13.74 -21.98 4.88
C SER A 221 13.79 -23.51 4.87
N PHE A 222 13.15 -24.17 3.90
CA PHE A 222 13.15 -25.61 3.77
C PHE A 222 14.55 -26.10 3.42
N ARG A 223 15.04 -27.06 4.20
CA ARG A 223 16.36 -27.69 4.03
C ARG A 223 16.29 -29.19 4.28
#